data_AF-A0A242MRX0-F1
#
_entry.id   AF-A0A242MRX0-F1
#
_cell.length_a   1.000
_cell.length_b   1.000
_cell.length_c   1.000
_cell.angle_alpha   90.00
_cell.angle_beta   90.00
_cell.angle_gamma   90.00
#
_symmetry.space_group_name_H-M   'P 1'
#
loop_
_entity.id
_entity.type
_entity.pdbx_description
1 polymer ?
#
loop_
_entity_poly.entity_id
_entity_poly.type
_entity_poly.pdbx_seq_one_letter_code
_entity_poly.pdbx_strand_id
1 'polypeptide(L)' 'MPSLTAHTQTKPVPGILIDQITRDALRRASMAPTYMEALDITGAALIAVAYLVKAGVKHV' A
#
# COMPACT_ATOMS: atom_id res chain seq x y z
N MET A 1 16.01 3.68 37.55
CA MET A 1 15.73 2.64 36.54
C MET A 1 14.61 3.14 35.61
N PRO A 2 14.90 3.81 34.48
CA PRO A 2 13.86 4.15 33.51
C PRO A 2 13.71 3.01 32.49
N SER A 3 12.55 2.35 32.49
CA SER A 3 12.21 1.33 31.49
C SER A 3 11.97 2.00 30.15
N LEU A 4 12.85 1.73 29.19
CA LEU A 4 12.72 2.15 27.79
C LEU A 4 11.46 1.48 27.22
N THR A 5 10.43 2.27 26.93
CA THR A 5 9.24 1.81 26.20
C THR A 5 9.68 1.29 24.84
N ALA A 6 9.73 -0.03 24.70
CA ALA A 6 9.91 -0.68 23.41
C ALA A 6 8.72 -0.31 22.53
N HIS A 7 8.94 0.60 21.58
CA HIS A 7 8.01 0.84 20.48
C HIS A 7 7.99 -0.46 19.67
N THR A 8 6.97 -1.28 19.90
CA THR A 8 6.74 -2.51 19.15
C THR A 8 6.55 -2.11 17.70
N GLN A 9 7.61 -2.22 16.90
CA GLN A 9 7.56 -2.05 15.46
C GLN A 9 6.76 -3.21 14.89
N THR A 10 5.43 -3.07 14.89
CA THR A 10 4.53 -3.98 14.21
C THR A 10 4.78 -3.83 12.72
N LYS A 11 5.49 -4.78 12.11
CA LYS A 11 5.55 -4.89 10.64
C LYS A 11 4.11 -4.81 10.13
N PRO A 12 3.78 -3.86 9.22
CA PRO A 12 2.43 -3.77 8.69
C PRO A 12 2.06 -5.13 8.12
N VAL A 13 0.96 -5.71 8.61
CA VAL A 13 0.42 -6.94 8.00
C VAL A 13 0.13 -6.60 6.54
N PRO A 14 0.61 -7.39 5.56
CA PRO A 14 0.54 -7.06 4.15
C PRO A 14 -0.86 -6.61 3.66
N GLY A 15 -1.93 -7.17 4.24
CA GLY A 15 -3.31 -6.80 3.93
C GLY A 15 -3.67 -5.34 4.25
N ILE A 16 -3.13 -4.78 5.34
CA ILE A 16 -3.38 -3.37 5.70
C ILE A 16 -2.75 -2.44 4.67
N LEU A 17 -1.53 -2.76 4.23
CA LEU A 17 -0.81 -1.92 3.26
C LEU A 17 -1.45 -2.00 1.86
N ILE A 18 -1.94 -3.17 1.47
CA ILE A 18 -2.70 -3.34 0.22
C ILE A 18 -4.00 -2.53 0.24
N ASP A 19 -4.75 -2.55 1.35
CA ASP A 19 -5.98 -1.76 1.51
C ASP A 19 -5.69 -0.25 1.45
N GLN A 20 -4.63 0.22 2.12
CA GLN A 20 -4.20 1.61 2.08
C GLN A 20 -3.85 2.08 0.66
N ILE A 21 -3.04 1.31 -0.07
CA ILE A 21 -2.66 1.62 -1.46
C ILE A 21 -3.91 1.68 -2.35
N THR A 22 -4.82 0.72 -2.18
CA THR A 22 -6.04 0.64 -2.99
C THR A 22 -6.95 1.83 -2.73
N ARG A 23 -7.18 2.20 -1.47
CA ARG A 23 -8.03 3.36 -1.12
C ARG A 23 -7.43 4.68 -1.59
N ASP A 24 -6.11 4.87 -1.45
CA ASP A 24 -5.44 6.07 -1.93
C ASP A 24 -5.54 6.20 -3.45
N ALA A 25 -5.27 5.12 -4.17
CA ALA A 25 -5.36 5.09 -5.62
C ALA A 25 -6.79 5.39 -6.12
N LEU A 26 -7.80 4.80 -5.48
CA LEU A 26 -9.22 5.08 -5.80
C LEU A 26 -9.59 6.53 -5.57
N ARG A 27 -9.14 7.12 -4.44
CA ARG A 27 -9.38 8.54 -4.14
C ARG A 27 -8.72 9.45 -5.17
N ARG A 28 -7.48 9.15 -5.55
CA ARG A 28 -6.72 9.97 -6.51
C ARG A 28 -7.29 9.83 -7.93
N ALA A 29 -7.66 8.62 -8.33
CA ALA A 29 -8.27 8.35 -9.63
C ALA A 29 -9.63 9.03 -9.78
N SER A 30 -10.46 9.11 -8.72
CA SER A 30 -11.75 9.81 -8.78
C SER A 30 -11.63 11.33 -8.90
N MET A 31 -10.45 11.89 -8.56
CA MET A 31 -10.14 13.32 -8.68
C MET A 31 -9.31 13.63 -9.93
N ALA A 32 -8.95 12.62 -10.73
CA ALA A 32 -8.10 12.81 -11.89
C ALA A 32 -8.84 13.62 -12.98
N PRO A 33 -8.18 14.61 -13.61
CA PRO A 33 -8.79 15.47 -14.62
C PRO A 33 -9.07 14.73 -15.95
N THR A 34 -8.45 13.57 -16.17
CA THR A 34 -8.66 12.75 -17.36
C THR A 34 -8.78 11.26 -17.02
N TYR A 35 -9.46 10.52 -17.89
CA TYR A 35 -9.55 9.07 -17.79
C TYR A 35 -8.17 8.39 -17.87
N MET A 36 -7.28 8.92 -18.72
CA MET A 36 -5.93 8.38 -18.85
C MET A 36 -5.12 8.53 -17.55
N GLU A 37 -5.21 9.68 -16.90
CA GLU A 37 -4.54 9.90 -15.62
C GLU A 37 -5.12 9.03 -14.50
N ALA A 38 -6.44 8.80 -14.48
CA ALA A 38 -7.06 7.84 -13.58
C ALA A 38 -6.54 6.40 -13.81
N LEU A 39 -6.35 6.01 -15.08
CA LEU A 39 -5.81 4.70 -15.45
C LEU A 39 -4.34 4.56 -15.04
N ASP A 40 -3.52 5.59 -15.22
CA ASP A 40 -2.12 5.58 -14.79
C ASP A 40 -2.00 5.46 -13.26
N ILE A 41 -2.82 6.20 -12.51
CA ILE A 41 -2.85 6.14 -11.03
C ILE A 41 -3.21 4.72 -10.56
N THR A 42 -4.24 4.12 -11.15
CA THR A 42 -4.67 2.77 -10.78
C THR A 42 -3.67 1.70 -11.20
N GLY A 43 -3.03 1.85 -12.37
CA GLY A 43 -1.96 0.97 -12.84
C GLY A 43 -0.74 0.98 -11.93
N ALA A 44 -0.29 2.16 -11.49
CA ALA A 44 0.81 2.29 -10.54
C ALA A 44 0.51 1.59 -9.19
N ALA A 45 -0.74 1.71 -8.72
CA ALA A 45 -1.18 1.06 -7.49
C ALA A 45 -1.20 -0.48 -7.60
N LEU A 46 -1.67 -1.01 -8.74
CA LEU A 46 -1.65 -2.45 -9.01
C LEU A 46 -0.22 -3.01 -9.05
N ILE A 47 0.71 -2.28 -9.66
CA ILE A 47 2.13 -2.65 -9.67
C ILE A 47 2.67 -2.72 -8.24
N ALA A 48 2.38 -1.71 -7.40
CA ALA A 48 2.82 -1.70 -6.00
C ALA A 48 2.24 -2.88 -5.20
N VAL A 49 0.96 -3.19 -5.37
CA VAL A 49 0.32 -4.36 -4.75
C VAL A 49 0.97 -5.66 -5.23
N ALA A 50 1.23 -5.81 -6.52
CA ALA A 50 1.90 -6.98 -7.07
C ALA A 50 3.30 -7.20 -6.45
N TYR A 51 4.06 -6.12 -6.24
CA TYR A 51 5.33 -6.19 -5.53
C TYR A 51 5.18 -6.65 -4.07
N LEU A 52 4.18 -6.13 -3.36
CA LEU A 52 3.91 -6.53 -1.97
C LEU A 52 3.50 -8.00 -1.85
N VAL A 53 2.61 -8.46 -2.74
CA VAL A 53 2.20 -9.87 -2.79
C VAL A 53 3.39 -10.75 -3.12
N LYS A 54 4.19 -10.39 -4.12
CA LYS A 54 5.41 -11.13 -4.49
C LYS A 54 6.43 -11.18 -3.34
N ALA A 55 6.55 -10.11 -2.56
CA ALA A 55 7.40 -10.09 -1.37
C ALA A 55 6.85 -11.01 -0.26
N GLY A 56 5.54 -10.98 -0.03
CA GLY A 56 4.86 -11.87 0.93
C GLY A 56 5.03 -13.36 0.60
N VAL A 57 4.99 -13.73 -0.68
CA VAL A 57 5.20 -15.11 -1.15
C VAL A 57 6.66 -15.59 -0.99
N LYS A 58 7.65 -14.69 -1.01
CA LYS A 58 9.06 -15.07 -0.79
C LYS A 58 9.42 -15.27 0.69
N HIS A 59 8.54 -14.84 1.59
CA HIS A 59 8.76 -14.88 3.04
C HIS A 59 8.01 -16.03 3.74
N VAL A 60 7.35 -16.92 2.98
CA VAL A 60 6.70 -18.14 3.47
C VAL A 60 7.54 -19.38 3.17
#